data_AF-A0A4Y2FZT5-F1
#
_entry.id   AF-A0A4Y2FZT5-F1
#
_cell.length_a   1.000
_cell.length_b   1.000
_cell.length_c   1.000
_cell.angle_alpha   90.00
_cell.angle_beta   90.00
_cell.angle_gamma   90.00
#
_symmetry.space_group_name_H-M   'P 1'
#
loop_
_entity.id
_entity.type
_entity.pdbx_description
1 polymer ?
#
loop_
_entity_poly.entity_id
_entity_poly.type
_entity_poly.pdbx_seq_one_letter_code
_entity_poly.pdbx_strand_id
1 'polypeptide(L)'
;MIHWNTITLSPPPLLRRFTNQEIWSKVQSGGTANGLNLEKFPCHTQAVKRCVKLVTEASQKVVGSNSRDGFIRTTLLLRSSMPSFSSKFYFKVPKENEDK
;
A
#
# COMPACT_ATOMS: atom_id res chain seq x y z
N MET A 1 3.17 18.53 -11.04
CA MET A 1 1.78 18.94 -10.75
C MET A 1 0.87 18.03 -11.56
N ILE A 2 -0.18 17.44 -10.99
CA ILE A 2 -1.05 16.48 -11.72
C ILE A 2 -2.06 17.28 -12.55
N HIS A 3 -2.09 17.04 -13.87
CA HIS A 3 -3.04 17.66 -14.80
C HIS A 3 -4.36 16.88 -14.83
N TRP A 4 -5.28 17.24 -13.94
CA TRP A 4 -6.56 16.53 -13.77
C TRP A 4 -7.46 16.53 -15.02
N ASN A 5 -7.37 17.57 -15.85
CA ASN A 5 -8.22 17.72 -17.04
C ASN A 5 -7.79 16.83 -18.22
N THR A 6 -6.58 16.29 -18.19
CA THR A 6 -6.02 15.46 -19.27
C THR A 6 -5.94 13.98 -18.90
N ILE A 7 -6.35 13.63 -17.68
CA ILE A 7 -6.27 12.26 -17.16
C ILE A 7 -7.63 11.57 -17.28
N THR A 8 -7.63 10.40 -17.91
CA THR A 8 -8.78 9.50 -17.91
C THR A 8 -8.99 8.96 -16.50
N LEU A 9 -10.04 9.41 -15.84
CA LEU A 9 -10.44 8.91 -14.51
C LEU A 9 -11.21 7.60 -14.66
N SER A 10 -10.70 6.55 -14.02
CA SER A 10 -11.41 5.27 -13.90
C SER A 10 -12.17 5.25 -12.58
N PRO A 11 -13.40 4.69 -12.54
CA PRO A 11 -14.13 4.56 -11.30
C PRO A 11 -13.36 3.66 -10.30
N PRO A 12 -13.43 3.97 -8.99
CA PRO A 12 -12.89 3.09 -7.96
C PRO A 12 -13.42 1.66 -8.13
N PRO A 13 -12.63 0.61 -7.83
CA PRO A 13 -13.08 -0.78 -7.94
C PRO A 13 -14.39 -1.07 -7.21
N LEU A 14 -14.62 -0.40 -6.07
CA LEU A 14 -15.84 -0.49 -5.28
C LEU A 14 -17.10 0.00 -6.02
N LEU A 15 -16.93 0.97 -6.91
CA LEU A 15 -18.01 1.60 -7.66
C LEU A 15 -18.16 1.03 -9.07
N ARG A 16 -17.22 0.20 -9.53
CA ARG A 16 -17.17 -0.33 -10.91
C ARG A 16 -18.45 -1.06 -11.34
N ARG A 17 -19.22 -1.59 -10.39
CA ARG A 17 -20.47 -2.34 -10.63
C ARG A 17 -21.73 -1.47 -10.66
N PHE A 18 -21.62 -0.16 -10.41
CA PHE A 18 -22.75 0.76 -10.39
C PHE A 18 -22.65 1.76 -11.54
N THR A 19 -23.81 2.11 -12.09
CA THR A 19 -23.93 3.21 -13.06
C THR A 19 -23.89 4.56 -12.35
N ASN A 20 -23.52 5.61 -13.09
CA ASN A 20 -23.53 6.97 -12.55
C ASN A 20 -24.92 7.38 -12.04
N GLN A 21 -26.00 6.92 -12.69
CA GLN A 21 -27.38 7.23 -12.28
C GLN A 21 -27.74 6.58 -10.93
N GLU A 22 -27.33 5.33 -10.71
CA GLU A 22 -27.52 4.65 -9.42
C GLU A 22 -26.74 5.35 -8.30
N ILE A 23 -25.52 5.80 -8.58
CA ILE A 23 -24.70 6.56 -7.63
C ILE A 23 -25.39 7.90 -7.31
N TRP A 24 -25.79 8.65 -8.34
CA TRP A 24 -26.46 9.96 -8.17
C TRP A 24 -27.76 9.85 -7.38
N SER A 25 -28.62 8.87 -7.72
CA SER A 25 -29.89 8.66 -7.00
C SER A 25 -29.67 8.39 -5.51
N LYS A 26 -28.57 7.71 -5.14
CA LYS A 26 -28.25 7.44 -3.73
C LYS A 26 -27.72 8.64 -2.97
N VAL A 27 -26.87 9.43 -3.63
CA VAL A 27 -26.38 10.70 -3.06
C VAL A 27 -27.57 11.62 -2.79
N GLN A 28 -28.53 11.68 -3.73
CA GLN A 28 -29.71 12.53 -3.62
C GLN A 28 -30.70 12.05 -2.54
N SER A 29 -30.83 10.73 -2.34
CA SER A 29 -31.74 10.15 -1.34
C SER A 29 -31.24 10.26 0.10
N GLY A 30 -30.10 10.93 0.35
CA GLY A 30 -29.44 10.96 1.66
C GLY A 30 -29.03 9.56 2.14
N GLY A 31 -28.83 8.62 1.20
CA GLY A 31 -28.72 7.20 1.50
C GLY A 31 -27.57 6.89 2.46
N THR A 32 -27.87 6.17 3.54
CA THR A 32 -26.84 5.48 4.32
C THR A 32 -26.13 4.46 3.42
N ALA A 33 -24.88 4.12 3.74
CA ALA A 33 -24.05 3.16 2.97
C ALA A 33 -24.70 1.78 2.76
N ASN A 34 -25.82 1.49 3.44
CA ASN A 34 -26.64 0.29 3.27
C ASN A 34 -27.50 0.29 1.99
N GLY A 35 -27.73 1.44 1.36
CA GLY A 35 -28.64 1.53 0.21
C GLY A 35 -28.03 1.01 -1.09
N LEU A 36 -26.74 1.24 -1.30
CA LEU A 36 -25.97 0.53 -2.32
C LEU A 36 -25.50 -0.74 -1.61
N ASN A 37 -25.72 -1.93 -2.18
CA ASN A 37 -25.19 -3.19 -1.63
C ASN A 37 -23.65 -3.21 -1.78
N LEU A 38 -22.97 -2.23 -1.17
CA LEU A 38 -21.54 -2.18 -1.02
C LEU A 38 -21.15 -3.30 -0.09
N GLU A 39 -20.11 -4.02 -0.50
CA GLU A 39 -19.62 -5.12 0.28
C GLU A 39 -19.06 -4.54 1.57
N LYS A 40 -19.53 -5.02 2.72
CA LYS A 40 -19.04 -4.55 4.01
C LYS A 40 -17.65 -5.15 4.23
N PHE A 41 -16.62 -4.39 3.90
CA PHE A 41 -15.26 -4.79 4.24
C PHE A 41 -15.08 -4.68 5.75
N PRO A 42 -14.65 -5.75 6.44
CA PRO A 42 -14.46 -5.69 7.87
C PRO A 42 -13.22 -4.82 8.19
N CYS A 43 -13.45 -3.58 8.62
CA CYS A 43 -12.39 -2.62 8.91
C CYS A 43 -11.60 -2.94 10.19
N HIS A 44 -12.18 -3.72 11.10
CA HIS A 44 -11.61 -4.01 12.42
C HIS A 44 -11.13 -5.46 12.58
N THR A 45 -10.72 -6.10 11.48
CA THR A 45 -10.12 -7.43 11.57
C THR A 45 -8.78 -7.41 12.29
N GLN A 46 -8.40 -8.55 12.86
CA GLN A 46 -7.08 -8.73 13.45
C GLN A 46 -5.95 -8.48 12.43
N ALA A 47 -6.15 -8.86 11.17
CA ALA A 47 -5.20 -8.61 10.10
C ALA A 47 -4.95 -7.11 9.89
N VAL A 48 -6.01 -6.29 9.78
CA VAL A 48 -5.88 -4.83 9.65
C VAL A 48 -5.15 -4.25 10.86
N LYS A 49 -5.49 -4.67 12.08
CA LYS A 49 -4.81 -4.20 13.31
C LYS A 49 -3.30 -4.53 13.30
N ARG A 50 -2.94 -5.75 12.89
CA ARG A 50 -1.53 -6.17 12.78
C ARG A 50 -0.79 -5.35 11.73
N CYS A 51 -1.38 -5.12 10.55
CA CYS A 51 -0.78 -4.30 9.50
C CYS A 51 -0.52 -2.86 9.99
N VAL A 52 -1.52 -2.23 10.61
CA VAL A 52 -1.38 -0.86 11.15
C VAL A 52 -0.27 -0.80 12.20
N LYS A 53 -0.21 -1.79 13.10
CA LYS A 53 0.87 -1.88 14.10
C LYS A 53 2.25 -1.96 13.44
N LEU A 54 2.44 -2.88 12.50
CA LEU A 54 3.71 -3.05 11.78
C LEU A 54 4.14 -1.78 11.05
N VAL A 55 3.22 -1.13 10.33
CA VAL A 55 3.49 0.13 9.62
C VAL A 55 3.86 1.24 10.60
N THR A 56 3.19 1.29 11.75
CA THR A 56 3.47 2.29 12.80
C THR A 56 4.86 2.08 13.39
N GLU A 57 5.19 0.86 13.80
CA GLU A 57 6.51 0.50 14.35
C GLU A 57 7.63 0.77 13.34
N ALA A 58 7.42 0.44 12.06
CA ALA A 58 8.38 0.74 11.00
C ALA A 58 8.56 2.25 10.79
N SER A 59 7.46 3.00 10.77
CA SER A 59 7.49 4.46 10.59
C SER A 59 8.16 5.16 11.77
N GLN A 60 7.91 4.69 13.00
CA GLN A 60 8.52 5.24 14.22
C GLN A 60 10.05 5.18 14.17
N LYS A 61 10.63 4.12 13.60
CA LYS A 61 12.10 3.97 13.48
C LYS A 61 12.77 5.03 12.59
N VAL A 62 12.01 5.70 11.73
CA VAL A 62 12.54 6.73 10.81
C VAL A 62 12.09 8.15 11.18
N VAL A 63 11.43 8.32 12.33
CA VAL A 63 11.06 9.65 12.84
C VAL A 63 12.32 10.39 13.29
N GLY A 64 12.45 11.65 12.85
CA GLY A 64 13.61 12.51 13.14
C GLY A 64 14.66 12.51 12.02
N SER A 65 15.38 13.62 11.88
CA SER A 65 16.38 13.82 10.83
C SER A 65 17.50 12.77 10.88
N ASN A 66 18.02 12.50 12.07
CA ASN A 66 19.17 11.61 12.26
C ASN A 66 18.80 10.14 12.00
N SER A 67 17.65 9.69 12.54
CA SER A 67 17.14 8.32 12.32
C SER A 67 16.87 8.07 10.83
N ARG A 68 16.28 9.05 10.16
CA ARG A 68 16.03 9.00 8.71
C ARG A 68 17.32 8.95 7.90
N ASP A 69 18.29 9.80 8.21
CA ASP A 69 19.60 9.81 7.54
C ASP A 69 20.32 8.48 7.71
N GLY A 70 20.39 7.96 8.94
CA GLY A 70 20.98 6.67 9.25
C GLY A 70 20.31 5.52 8.50
N PHE A 71 18.97 5.52 8.42
CA PHE A 71 18.22 4.52 7.65
C PHE A 71 18.53 4.59 6.15
N ILE A 72 18.57 5.80 5.57
CA ILE A 72 18.88 6.01 4.14
C ILE A 72 20.30 5.53 3.83
N ARG A 73 21.29 5.96 4.62
CA ARG A 73 22.71 5.58 4.41
C ARG A 73 22.91 4.08 4.54
N THR A 74 22.35 3.45 5.58
CA THR A 74 22.42 1.99 5.76
C THR A 74 21.77 1.26 4.59
N THR A 75 20.61 1.73 4.12
CA THR A 75 19.91 1.14 2.97
C THR A 75 20.74 1.27 1.68
N LEU A 76 21.37 2.43 1.46
CA LEU A 76 22.24 2.65 0.30
C LEU A 76 23.47 1.74 0.34
N LEU A 77 24.13 1.62 1.49
CA LEU A 77 25.27 0.72 1.68
C LEU A 77 24.90 -0.75 1.42
N LEU A 78 23.78 -1.20 1.98
CA LEU A 78 23.28 -2.55 1.75
C LEU A 78 23.02 -2.79 0.26
N ARG A 79 22.37 -1.84 -0.43
CA ARG A 79 22.11 -1.94 -1.88
C ARG A 79 23.36 -1.90 -2.72
N SER A 80 24.37 -1.10 -2.36
CA SER A 80 25.66 -1.10 -3.07
C SER A 80 26.44 -2.40 -2.88
N SER A 81 26.23 -3.10 -1.75
CA SER A 81 26.82 -4.41 -1.51
C SER A 81 26.12 -5.54 -2.28
N MET A 82 24.91 -5.30 -2.81
CA MET A 82 24.18 -6.31 -3.54
C MET A 82 24.68 -6.39 -4.99
N PRO A 83 24.98 -7.59 -5.52
CA PRO A 83 25.35 -7.76 -6.92
C PRO A 83 24.19 -7.36 -7.84
N SER A 84 24.53 -6.69 -8.95
CA SER A 84 23.58 -6.37 -10.00
C SER A 84 23.32 -7.59 -10.89
N PHE A 85 22.06 -7.87 -11.21
CA PHE A 85 21.67 -8.95 -12.10
C PHE A 85 20.86 -8.41 -13.28
N SER A 86 21.14 -8.91 -14.49
CA SER A 86 20.36 -8.60 -15.70
C SER A 86 19.00 -9.30 -15.73
N SER A 87 18.85 -10.38 -14.97
CA SER A 87 17.61 -11.15 -14.83
C SER A 87 17.49 -11.71 -13.42
N LYS A 88 16.24 -11.80 -12.94
CA LYS A 88 15.91 -12.40 -11.64
C LYS A 88 16.31 -13.88 -11.55
N PHE A 89 16.43 -14.58 -12.69
CA PHE A 89 16.89 -15.97 -12.73
C PHE A 89 18.26 -16.17 -12.09
N TYR A 90 19.14 -15.18 -12.18
CA TYR A 90 20.50 -15.26 -11.64
C TYR A 90 20.58 -15.01 -10.13
N PHE A 91 19.49 -14.58 -9.49
CA PHE A 91 19.44 -14.37 -8.05
C PHE A 91 19.43 -15.72 -7.32
N LYS A 92 20.55 -16.06 -6.68
CA LYS A 92 20.64 -17.24 -5.80
C LYS A 92 20.34 -16.82 -4.37
N VAL A 93 19.33 -17.43 -3.76
CA VAL A 93 19.08 -17.29 -2.32
C VAL A 93 20.27 -17.92 -1.58
N PRO A 94 20.98 -17.18 -0.71
CA PRO A 94 22.01 -17.77 0.13
C PRO A 94 21.39 -18.91 0.94
N LYS A 95 22.01 -20.10 0.90
CA LYS A 95 21.61 -21.18 1.79
C LYS A 95 22.01 -20.76 3.20
N GLU A 96 21.08 -20.80 4.15
CA GLU A 96 21.43 -20.71 5.57
C GLU A 96 22.43 -21.82 5.85
N ASN A 97 23.65 -21.44 6.21
CA ASN A 97 24.58 -22.41 6.74
C ASN A 97 24.04 -22.80 8.11
N GLU A 98 23.69 -24.07 8.30
CA GLU A 98 23.54 -24.66 9.63
C GLU A 98 24.92 -24.63 10.30
N ASP A 99 25.26 -23.48 10.87
CA ASP A 99 26.42 -23.36 11.75
C ASP A 99 26.06 -24.06 13.06
N LYS A 100 26.73 -25.18 13.25
CA LYS A 100 26.66 -26.12 14.37
C LYS A 100 27.35 -25.58 15.62
#